data_AF-A0A3M1S625-F1
#
_entry.id   AF-A0A3M1S625-F1
#
_cell.length_a   1.000
_cell.length_b   1.000
_cell.length_c   1.000
_cell.angle_alpha   90.00
_cell.angle_beta   90.00
_cell.angle_gamma   90.00
#
_symmetry.space_group_name_H-M   'P 1'
#
loop_
_entity.id
_entity.type
_entity.pdbx_description
1 polymer ?
#
loop_
_entity_poly.entity_id
_entity_poly.type
_entity_poly.pdbx_seq_one_letter_code
_entity_poly.pdbx_strand_id
1 'polypeptide(L)'
;MPRKQAPPPQAPVSILLATLMQIIAAHRPAFRQERTFRRAVALLFGELFAFARHTVTQVLLALGMHDTDPTAFYRLFSRSRFDDATLTACLFRETLKRCSKHDPYVIGIDSTQIPRSSLTLPGTSWLHAFRTAV
;
A
#
# COMPACT_ATOMS: atom_id res chain seq x y z
N MET A 1 37.94 -8.08 31.16
CA MET A 1 36.48 -8.30 31.12
C MET A 1 35.88 -7.42 30.04
N PRO A 2 35.09 -7.94 29.08
CA PRO A 2 34.45 -7.12 28.06
C PRO A 2 33.35 -6.28 28.71
N ARG A 3 33.39 -4.96 28.49
CA ARG A 3 32.40 -4.00 28.97
C ARG A 3 31.08 -4.30 28.26
N LYS A 4 30.09 -4.81 29.00
CA LYS A 4 28.72 -5.03 28.53
C LYS A 4 28.18 -3.67 28.05
N GLN A 5 28.13 -3.45 26.75
CA GLN A 5 27.53 -2.23 26.19
C GLN A 5 26.04 -2.25 26.54
N ALA A 6 25.58 -1.18 27.17
CA ALA A 6 24.15 -0.96 27.35
C ALA A 6 23.49 -0.94 25.96
N PRO A 7 22.28 -1.52 25.80
CA PRO A 7 21.56 -1.43 24.55
C PRO A 7 21.41 0.04 24.15
N PRO A 8 21.61 0.39 22.87
CA PRO A 8 21.49 1.77 22.43
C PRO A 8 20.10 2.31 22.82
N PRO A 9 20.01 3.58 23.25
CA PRO A 9 18.72 4.20 23.55
C PRO A 9 17.82 4.05 22.33
N GLN A 10 16.63 3.49 22.53
CA GLN A 10 15.65 3.33 21.46
C GLN A 10 15.32 4.73 20.94
N ALA A 11 15.71 5.02 19.69
CA ALA A 11 15.35 6.27 19.06
C ALA A 11 13.82 6.41 19.06
N PRO A 12 13.27 7.59 19.40
CA PRO A 12 11.83 7.78 19.37
C PRO A 12 11.33 7.46 17.96
N VAL A 13 10.37 6.55 17.86
CA VAL A 13 9.76 6.18 16.58
C VAL A 13 9.17 7.45 15.97
N SER A 14 9.56 7.76 14.73
CA SER A 14 9.00 8.90 14.00
C SER A 14 7.47 8.85 14.04
N ILE A 15 6.84 10.00 14.33
CA ILE A 15 5.38 10.11 14.40
C ILE A 15 4.71 9.66 13.10
N LEU A 16 5.39 9.86 11.96
CA LEU A 16 4.94 9.40 10.66
C LEU A 16 4.87 7.88 10.61
N LEU A 17 5.95 7.20 11.01
CA LEU A 17 6.01 5.73 11.00
C LEU A 17 5.00 5.14 11.99
N ALA A 18 4.87 5.73 13.18
CA ALA A 18 3.87 5.30 14.16
C ALA A 18 2.44 5.42 13.60
N THR A 19 2.12 6.57 12.99
CA THR A 19 0.80 6.82 12.39
C THR A 19 0.54 5.88 11.22
N LEU A 20 1.53 5.68 10.34
CA LEU A 20 1.43 4.75 9.22
C LEU A 20 1.15 3.32 9.71
N MET A 21 1.89 2.86 10.71
CA MET A 21 1.69 1.53 11.29
C MET A 21 0.30 1.37 11.93
N GLN A 22 -0.23 2.42 12.57
CA GLN A 22 -1.59 2.40 13.11
C GLN A 22 -2.64 2.27 11.99
N ILE A 23 -2.49 3.04 10.91
CA ILE A 23 -3.39 2.97 9.75
C ILE A 23 -3.30 1.58 9.11
N ILE A 24 -2.10 1.05 8.87
CA ILE A 24 -1.90 -0.29 8.31
C ILE A 24 -2.57 -1.35 9.20
N ALA A 25 -2.39 -1.27 10.52
CA ALA A 25 -2.99 -2.21 11.45
C ALA A 25 -4.53 -2.18 11.41
N ALA A 26 -5.13 -1.00 11.21
CA ALA A 26 -6.58 -0.86 11.07
C ALA A 26 -7.15 -1.63 9.86
N HIS A 27 -6.36 -1.84 8.80
CA HIS A 27 -6.77 -2.57 7.59
C HIS A 27 -6.71 -4.09 7.74
N ARG A 28 -6.14 -4.61 8.84
CA ARG A 28 -5.99 -6.04 9.11
C ARG A 28 -7.29 -6.87 8.93
N PRO A 29 -8.49 -6.41 9.33
CA PRO A 29 -9.74 -7.17 9.15
C PRO A 29 -10.14 -7.42 7.69
N ALA A 30 -9.61 -6.67 6.73
CA ALA A 30 -9.87 -6.91 5.30
C ALA A 30 -9.22 -8.21 4.80
N PHE A 31 -8.32 -8.81 5.59
CA PHE A 31 -7.60 -10.02 5.23
C PHE A 31 -8.11 -11.20 6.06
N ARG A 32 -8.47 -12.30 5.38
CA ARG A 32 -8.89 -13.53 6.07
C ARG A 32 -7.74 -14.25 6.80
N GLN A 33 -6.49 -13.94 6.45
CA GLN A 33 -5.32 -14.66 6.95
C GLN A 33 -4.19 -13.70 7.26
N GLU A 34 -3.49 -13.93 8.37
CA GLU A 34 -2.37 -13.09 8.80
C GLU A 34 -1.25 -13.02 7.74
N ARG A 35 -0.98 -14.15 7.07
CA ARG A 35 0.06 -14.21 6.05
C ARG A 35 -0.26 -13.39 4.80
N THR A 36 -1.53 -13.11 4.50
CA THR A 36 -1.88 -12.25 3.35
C THR A 36 -1.77 -10.79 3.74
N PHE A 37 -2.19 -10.43 4.96
CA PHE A 37 -1.95 -9.12 5.54
C PHE A 37 -0.46 -8.76 5.55
N ARG A 38 0.40 -9.63 6.11
CA ARG A 38 1.87 -9.39 6.15
C ARG A 38 2.49 -9.20 4.78
N ARG A 39 2.01 -9.90 3.74
CA ARG A 39 2.49 -9.70 2.37
C ARG A 39 2.08 -8.35 1.81
N ALA A 40 0.85 -7.89 2.08
CA ALA A 40 0.43 -6.55 1.70
C ALA A 40 1.25 -5.47 2.42
N VAL A 41 1.56 -5.65 3.70
CA VAL A 41 2.47 -4.77 4.45
C VAL A 41 3.86 -4.76 3.82
N ALA A 42 4.42 -5.92 3.48
CA ALA A 42 5.70 -6.00 2.81
C ALA A 42 5.69 -5.24 1.48
N LEU A 43 4.68 -5.45 0.63
CA LEU A 43 4.55 -4.72 -0.63
C LEU A 43 4.45 -3.20 -0.42
N LEU A 44 3.66 -2.74 0.55
CA LEU A 44 3.54 -1.31 0.87
C LEU A 44 4.88 -0.68 1.23
N PHE A 45 5.66 -1.33 2.09
CA PHE A 45 6.99 -0.83 2.44
C PHE A 45 7.96 -0.94 1.28
N GLY A 46 7.91 -2.02 0.50
CA GLY A 46 8.77 -2.20 -0.67
C GLY A 46 8.51 -1.16 -1.76
N GLU A 47 7.27 -0.70 -1.91
CA GLU A 47 6.93 0.40 -2.82
C GLU A 47 7.66 1.71 -2.48
N LEU A 48 8.01 1.95 -1.21
CA LEU A 48 8.80 3.11 -0.81
C LEU A 48 10.25 3.04 -1.32
N PHE A 49 10.73 1.85 -1.67
CA PHE A 49 12.12 1.60 -2.11
C PHE A 49 12.22 1.18 -3.59
N ALA A 50 11.08 0.96 -4.27
CA ALA A 50 11.03 0.59 -5.68
C ALA A 50 11.07 1.86 -6.57
N PHE A 51 12.27 2.34 -6.91
CA PHE A 51 12.43 3.59 -7.67
C PHE A 51 12.20 3.48 -9.20
N ALA A 52 12.12 2.26 -9.73
CA ALA A 52 11.99 2.01 -11.15
C ALA A 52 10.55 1.60 -11.52
N ARG A 53 10.36 0.37 -12.02
CA ARG A 53 9.02 -0.14 -12.30
C ARG A 53 8.38 -0.62 -11.00
N HIS A 54 7.17 -0.16 -10.71
CA HIS A 54 6.36 -0.58 -9.56
C HIS A 54 5.67 -1.93 -9.82
N THR A 55 6.43 -2.95 -10.23
CA THR A 55 5.90 -4.32 -10.38
C THR A 55 6.15 -5.11 -9.10
N VAL A 56 5.29 -6.09 -8.82
CA VAL A 56 5.45 -7.00 -7.66
C VAL A 56 6.88 -7.56 -7.59
N THR A 57 7.44 -8.03 -8.71
CA THR A 57 8.82 -8.53 -8.74
C THR A 57 9.86 -7.46 -8.36
N GLN A 58 9.73 -6.23 -8.85
CA GLN A 58 10.68 -5.16 -8.53
C GLN A 58 10.58 -4.73 -7.06
N VAL A 59 9.37 -4.68 -6.52
CA VAL A 59 9.12 -4.45 -5.10
C VAL A 59 9.78 -5.54 -4.24
N LEU A 60 9.64 -6.81 -4.64
CA LEU A 60 10.30 -7.93 -3.95
C LEU A 60 11.83 -7.84 -4.04
N LEU A 61 12.38 -7.44 -5.19
CA LEU A 61 13.83 -7.20 -5.33
C LEU A 61 14.32 -6.06 -4.44
N ALA A 62 13.57 -4.96 -4.34
CA ALA A 62 13.90 -3.85 -3.45
C ALA A 62 13.92 -4.27 -1.96
N LEU A 63 13.11 -5.27 -1.60
CA LEU A 63 13.10 -5.88 -0.26
C LEU A 63 14.16 -6.99 -0.07
N GLY A 64 14.99 -7.27 -1.08
CA GLY A 64 15.99 -8.34 -1.05
C GLY A 64 15.41 -9.76 -1.17
N MET A 65 14.13 -9.91 -1.51
CA MET A 65 13.41 -11.20 -1.54
C MET A 65 13.56 -11.97 -2.87
N HIS A 66 14.74 -11.91 -3.48
CA HIS A 66 15.03 -12.51 -4.79
C HIS A 66 14.85 -14.04 -4.85
N ASP A 67 15.12 -14.75 -3.75
CA ASP A 67 15.00 -16.21 -3.68
C ASP A 67 13.60 -16.71 -3.25
N THR A 68 12.64 -15.81 -3.02
CA THR A 68 11.30 -16.18 -2.56
C THR A 68 10.35 -16.42 -3.73
N ASP A 69 9.47 -17.42 -3.63
CA ASP A 69 8.39 -17.63 -4.60
C ASP A 69 7.46 -16.38 -4.68
N PRO A 70 7.44 -15.68 -5.83
CA PRO A 70 6.64 -14.47 -5.99
C PRO A 70 5.15 -14.77 -6.18
N THR A 71 4.78 -16.03 -6.49
CA THR A 71 3.41 -16.43 -6.81
C THR A 71 2.44 -16.08 -5.69
N ALA A 72 2.86 -16.22 -4.43
CA ALA A 72 2.03 -15.88 -3.28
C ALA A 72 1.72 -14.37 -3.19
N PHE A 73 2.61 -13.51 -3.67
CA PHE A 73 2.40 -12.06 -3.73
C PHE A 73 1.47 -11.69 -4.88
N TYR A 74 1.67 -12.25 -6.08
CA TYR A 74 0.73 -12.05 -7.20
C TYR A 74 -0.69 -12.54 -6.87
N ARG A 75 -0.82 -13.64 -6.12
CA ARG A 75 -2.11 -14.16 -5.67
C ARG A 75 -2.86 -13.20 -4.76
N LEU A 76 -2.21 -12.20 -4.15
CA LEU A 76 -2.93 -11.17 -3.39
C LEU A 76 -3.99 -10.49 -4.26
N PHE A 77 -3.59 -10.11 -5.47
CA PHE A 77 -4.41 -9.37 -6.43
C PHE A 77 -5.24 -10.30 -7.32
N SER A 78 -4.69 -11.45 -7.74
CA SER A 78 -5.38 -12.33 -8.70
C SER A 78 -6.36 -13.34 -8.08
N ARG A 79 -6.41 -13.47 -6.74
CA ARG A 79 -7.24 -14.48 -6.05
C ARG A 79 -8.03 -13.93 -4.86
N SER A 80 -8.46 -12.66 -4.92
CA SER A 80 -9.32 -12.01 -3.91
C SER A 80 -8.90 -12.29 -2.47
N ARG A 81 -7.61 -12.06 -2.15
CA ARG A 81 -7.03 -12.40 -0.83
C ARG A 81 -7.25 -11.34 0.23
N PHE A 82 -7.87 -10.24 -0.16
CA PHE A 82 -8.38 -9.18 0.68
C PHE A 82 -9.73 -8.72 0.13
N ASP A 83 -10.53 -8.10 0.98
CA ASP A 83 -11.77 -7.44 0.60
C ASP A 83 -11.52 -5.96 0.32
N ASP A 84 -11.63 -5.57 -0.94
CA ASP A 84 -11.35 -4.21 -1.44
C ASP A 84 -12.32 -3.16 -0.86
N ALA A 85 -13.59 -3.53 -0.72
CA ALA A 85 -14.60 -2.64 -0.13
C ALA A 85 -14.29 -2.35 1.34
N THR A 86 -13.87 -3.38 2.09
CA THR A 86 -13.46 -3.22 3.49
C THR A 86 -12.18 -2.37 3.61
N LEU A 87 -11.20 -2.54 2.73
CA LEU A 87 -10.00 -1.69 2.71
C LEU A 87 -10.37 -0.22 2.46
N THR A 88 -11.14 0.04 1.41
CA THR A 88 -11.53 1.41 1.03
C THR A 88 -12.36 2.09 2.13
N ALA A 89 -13.33 1.38 2.70
CA ALA A 89 -14.12 1.90 3.81
C ALA A 89 -13.27 2.14 5.07
N CYS A 90 -12.24 1.32 5.29
CA CYS A 90 -11.30 1.54 6.40
C CYS A 90 -10.52 2.84 6.21
N LEU A 91 -9.93 3.05 5.02
CA LEU A 91 -9.18 4.27 4.72
C LEU A 91 -10.05 5.52 4.91
N PHE A 92 -11.28 5.50 4.40
CA PHE A 92 -12.23 6.59 4.58
C PHE A 92 -12.61 6.82 6.05
N ARG A 93 -12.76 5.77 6.87
CA ARG A 93 -12.97 5.95 8.32
C ARG A 93 -11.76 6.59 9.00
N GLU A 94 -10.54 6.27 8.59
CA GLU A 94 -9.32 6.88 9.14
C GLU A 94 -9.20 8.37 8.79
N THR A 95 -9.75 8.83 7.65
CA THR A 95 -9.80 10.26 7.33
C THR A 95 -10.87 10.97 8.18
N LEU A 96 -12.05 10.37 8.36
CA LEU A 96 -13.13 10.93 9.18
C LEU A 96 -12.72 11.19 10.63
N LYS A 97 -11.86 10.34 11.22
CA LYS A 97 -11.34 10.54 12.59
C LYS A 97 -10.57 11.84 12.77
N ARG A 98 -10.09 12.44 11.67
CA ARG A 98 -9.33 13.71 11.68
C ARG A 98 -10.21 14.93 11.46
N CYS A 99 -11.48 14.72 11.11
CA CYS A 99 -12.44 15.79 10.90
C CYS A 99 -13.29 15.98 12.16
N SER A 100 -13.61 17.24 12.48
CA SER A 100 -14.63 17.56 13.48
C SER A 100 -15.99 17.00 13.03
N LYS A 101 -16.80 16.55 13.99
CA LYS A 101 -18.18 16.12 13.72
C LYS A 101 -19.10 17.27 13.29
N HIS A 102 -18.70 18.50 13.55
CA HIS A 102 -19.49 19.70 13.29
C HIS A 102 -19.04 20.46 12.04
N ASP A 103 -17.90 20.09 11.46
CA ASP A 103 -17.36 20.74 10.28
C ASP A 103 -17.70 19.91 9.04
N PRO A 104 -17.91 20.55 7.87
CA PRO A 104 -18.11 19.82 6.63
C PRO A 104 -16.89 18.97 6.28
N TYR A 105 -17.13 17.74 5.81
CA TYR A 105 -16.09 16.90 5.22
C TYR A 105 -15.84 17.34 3.77
N VAL A 106 -14.77 18.10 3.53
CA VAL A 106 -14.46 18.65 2.22
C VAL A 106 -13.85 17.58 1.32
N ILE A 107 -14.40 17.42 0.10
CA ILE A 107 -13.95 16.46 -0.90
C ILE A 107 -13.53 17.20 -2.16
N GLY A 108 -12.28 17.00 -2.60
CA GLY A 108 -11.83 17.36 -3.94
C GLY A 108 -12.05 16.18 -4.88
N ILE A 109 -12.67 16.42 -6.03
CA ILE A 109 -12.90 15.40 -7.06
C ILE A 109 -12.15 15.83 -8.31
N ASP A 110 -11.26 14.96 -8.78
CA ASP A 110 -10.58 15.08 -10.04
C ASP A 110 -10.47 13.70 -10.69
N SER A 111 -10.32 13.65 -12.01
CA SER A 111 -10.15 12.42 -12.76
C SER A 111 -8.76 12.37 -13.39
N THR A 112 -8.01 11.31 -13.10
CA THR A 112 -6.71 11.07 -13.73
C THR A 112 -6.80 9.84 -14.61
N GLN A 113 -6.39 9.98 -15.87
CA GLN A 113 -6.25 8.82 -16.75
C GLN A 113 -4.96 8.06 -16.38
N ILE A 114 -4.97 6.73 -16.42
CA ILE A 114 -3.77 5.92 -16.17
C ILE A 114 -3.49 5.13 -17.44
N PRO A 115 -2.35 5.35 -18.14
CA PRO A 115 -2.03 4.59 -19.34
C PRO A 115 -1.88 3.12 -18.98
N ARG A 116 -2.62 2.25 -19.69
CA ARG A 116 -2.55 0.80 -19.55
C ARG A 116 -2.16 0.19 -20.89
N SER A 117 -1.29 -0.79 -20.86
CA SER A 117 -0.88 -1.57 -22.04
C SER A 117 -1.64 -2.89 -22.17
N SER A 118 -2.41 -3.29 -21.15
CA SER A 118 -3.20 -4.52 -21.18
C SER A 118 -4.52 -4.30 -21.91
N LEU A 119 -4.82 -5.18 -22.86
CA LEU A 119 -6.09 -5.21 -23.58
C LEU A 119 -7.19 -6.01 -22.83
N THR A 120 -6.84 -6.65 -21.72
CA THR A 120 -7.72 -7.56 -20.98
C THR A 120 -7.98 -7.10 -19.54
N LEU A 121 -7.37 -5.99 -19.12
CA LEU A 121 -7.57 -5.45 -17.79
C LEU A 121 -8.98 -4.82 -17.71
N PRO A 122 -9.81 -5.19 -16.72
CA PRO A 122 -11.12 -4.57 -16.56
C PRO A 122 -11.03 -3.04 -16.38
N GLY A 123 -11.97 -2.31 -16.98
CA GLY A 123 -12.05 -0.85 -16.86
C GLY A 123 -11.09 -0.08 -17.78
N THR A 124 -10.40 -0.75 -18.71
CA THR A 124 -9.63 -0.07 -19.77
C THR A 124 -10.53 0.28 -20.94
N SER A 125 -10.37 1.50 -21.48
CA SER A 125 -10.98 1.96 -22.72
C SER A 125 -9.99 2.78 -23.53
N TRP A 126 -10.29 3.00 -24.80
CA TRP A 126 -9.55 3.96 -25.62
C TRP A 126 -9.95 5.37 -25.20
N LEU A 127 -9.01 6.10 -24.61
CA LEU A 127 -9.15 7.49 -24.22
C LEU A 127 -8.27 8.37 -25.10
N HIS A 128 -8.51 9.69 -25.10
CA HIS A 128 -7.65 10.64 -25.78
C HIS A 128 -6.20 10.44 -25.33
N ALA A 129 -5.26 10.43 -26.27
CA ALA A 129 -3.88 10.19 -25.95
C ALA A 129 -3.36 11.24 -24.97
N PHE A 130 -2.67 10.78 -23.93
CA PHE A 130 -2.01 11.67 -22.99
C PHE A 130 -0.99 12.53 -23.73
N ARG A 131 -1.07 13.85 -23.54
CA ARG A 131 -0.11 14.83 -24.06
C ARG A 131 -0.09 15.00 -25.59
N THR A 132 -1.13 14.57 -26.31
CA THR A 132 -1.36 15.08 -27.67
C THR A 132 -2.12 16.41 -27.59
N ALA A 133 -1.72 17.39 -28.40
CA ALA A 133 -2.43 18.65 -28.51
C ALA A 133 -3.87 18.39 -29.01
N VAL A 134 -4.83 19.09 -28.41
CA VAL A 134 -6.22 19.18 -28.89
C VAL A 134 -6.30 20.30 -29.92
#